data_AF-M0C807-F1
#
_entry.id   AF-M0C807-F1
#
_cell.length_a   1.000
_cell.length_b   1.000
_cell.length_c   1.000
_cell.angle_alpha   90.00
_cell.angle_beta   90.00
_cell.angle_gamma   90.00
#
_symmetry.space_group_name_H-M   'P 1'
#
loop_
_entity.id
_entity.type
_entity.pdbx_description
1 polymer ?
#
loop_
_entity_poly.entity_id
_entity_poly.type
_entity_poly.pdbx_seq_one_letter_code
_entity_poly.pdbx_strand_id
1 'polypeptide(L)' 'MKHPSWRCQDCGERLYEHIEGDYQCLNCGRRYDPDQLEENAT' A
#
# COMPACT_ATOMS: atom_id res chain seq x y z
N MET A 1 0.33 14.54 9.97
CA MET A 1 -0.50 13.48 9.36
C MET A 1 0.26 12.17 9.47
N LYS A 2 -0.24 11.21 10.28
CA LYS A 2 0.30 9.85 10.30
C LYS A 2 -0.25 9.15 9.07
N HIS A 3 0.42 9.24 7.92
CA HIS A 3 0.10 8.38 6.80
C HIS A 3 0.23 6.93 7.29
N PRO A 4 -0.77 6.06 7.07
CA PRO A 4 -0.65 4.67 7.43
C PRO A 4 0.58 4.12 6.72
N SER A 5 1.50 3.56 7.50
CA SER A 5 2.64 2.85 6.95
C SER A 5 2.16 1.52 6.40
N TRP A 6 1.42 1.54 5.29
CA TRP A 6 0.95 0.34 4.63
C TRP A 6 2.14 -0.47 4.12
N ARG A 7 2.02 -1.79 4.27
CA ARG A 7 3.04 -2.75 3.88
C ARG A 7 2.44 -3.72 2.88
N CYS A 8 3.25 -4.13 1.92
CA CYS A 8 2.91 -5.16 0.97
C CYS A 8 2.61 -6.46 1.73
N GLN A 9 1.45 -7.06 1.47
CA GLN A 9 1.05 -8.32 2.09
C GLN A 9 1.92 -9.51 1.65
N ASP A 10 2.67 -9.37 0.56
CA ASP A 10 3.46 -10.46 0.00
C ASP A 10 4.91 -10.47 0.48
N CYS A 11 5.58 -9.31 0.42
CA CYS A 11 6.99 -9.18 0.79
C CYS A 11 7.23 -8.38 2.08
N GLY A 12 6.18 -7.78 2.66
CA GLY A 12 6.28 -6.95 3.87
C GLY A 12 6.93 -5.58 3.66
N GLU A 13 7.41 -5.27 2.45
CA GLU A 13 8.03 -3.99 2.11
C GLU A 13 7.02 -2.83 2.19
N ARG A 14 7.51 -1.61 2.38
CA ARG A 14 6.67 -0.41 2.38
C ARG A 14 5.97 -0.21 1.02
N LEU A 15 4.70 0.20 1.10
CA LEU A 15 3.94 0.69 -0.06
C LEU A 15 4.13 2.20 -0.22
N TYR A 16 4.16 2.62 -1.48
CA TYR A 16 4.29 4.01 -1.87
C TYR A 16 3.04 4.46 -2.60
N GLU A 17 2.55 5.64 -2.26
CA GLU A 17 1.46 6.26 -2.99
C GLU A 17 1.91 6.58 -4.41
N HIS A 18 1.04 6.26 -5.36
CA HIS A 18 1.23 6.46 -6.77
C HIS A 18 0.27 7.56 -7.24
N ILE A 19 0.61 8.22 -8.36
CA ILE A 19 -0.09 9.46 -8.78
C ILE A 19 -1.57 9.21 -9.09
N GLU A 20 -1.93 7.99 -9.47
CA GLU A 20 -3.32 7.59 -9.78
C GLU A 20 -4.16 7.32 -8.53
N GLY A 21 -3.59 7.48 -7.33
CA GLY A 21 -4.25 7.22 -6.05
C GLY A 21 -4.14 5.76 -5.58
N ASP A 22 -3.46 4.89 -6.35
CA ASP A 22 -3.11 3.54 -5.95
C ASP A 22 -1.81 3.49 -5.13
N TYR A 23 -1.55 2.34 -4.52
CA TYR A 23 -0.33 2.09 -3.74
C TYR A 23 0.49 0.98 -4.36
N GLN A 24 1.76 1.26 -4.67
CA GLN A 24 2.67 0.29 -5.28
C GLN A 24 3.78 -0.15 -4.32
N CYS A 25 4.03 -1.46 -4.30
CA CYS A 25 5.24 -2.03 -3.74
C CYS A 25 6.36 -1.99 -4.79
N LEU A 26 7.44 -1.25 -4.54
CA LEU A 26 8.58 -1.17 -5.45
C LEU A 26 9.49 -2.40 -5.41
N ASN A 27 9.35 -3.27 -4.41
CA ASN A 27 10.15 -4.49 -4.28
C ASN A 27 9.58 -5.63 -5.14
N CYS A 28 8.28 -5.92 -5.03
CA CYS A 28 7.63 -7.00 -5.78
C CYS A 28 6.76 -6.53 -6.96
N GLY A 29 6.51 -5.22 -7.10
CA GLY A 29 5.72 -4.62 -8.18
C GLY A 29 4.20 -4.67 -7.99
N ARG A 30 3.68 -5.29 -6.93
CA ARG A 30 2.23 -5.33 -6.63
C ARG A 30 1.66 -3.94 -6.45
N ARG A 31 0.43 -3.77 -6.91
CA ARG A 31 -0.40 -2.59 -6.72
C ARG A 31 -1.58 -2.93 -5.82
N TYR A 32 -2.01 -1.96 -5.04
CA TYR A 32 -3.10 -2.04 -4.09
C TYR A 32 -3.97 -0.82 -4.26
N ASP A 33 -5.27 -1.02 -4.42
CA ASP A 33 -6.21 0.09 -4.37
C ASP A 33 -6.34 0.59 -2.92
N PRO A 34 -6.58 1.90 -2.71
CA PRO A 34 -6.76 2.47 -1.38
C PRO A 34 -7.84 1.75 -0.57
N ASP A 35 -8.96 1.38 -1.20
CA ASP A 35 -10.05 0.62 -0.57
C ASP A 35 -9.59 -0.73 0.01
N GLN A 36 -8.66 -1.43 -0.66
CA GLN A 36 -8.12 -2.72 -0.17
C GLN A 36 -7.23 -2.58 1.06
N LEU A 37 -6.69 -1.38 1.29
CA LEU A 37 -5.81 -1.07 2.40
C LEU A 37 -6.57 -0.50 3.61
N GLU A 38 -7.74 0.10 3.41
CA GLU A 38 -8.62 0.55 4.49
C GLU A 38 -9.28 -0.62 5.24
N GLU A 39 -9.58 -1.74 4.56
CA GLU A 39 -10.19 -2.93 5.19
C GLU A 39 -9.29 -3.62 6.23
N ASN A 40 -7.97 -3.38 6.22
CA ASN A 40 -7.03 -3.97 7.19
C ASN A 40 -6.74 -3.08 8.41
N ALA A 41 -7.43 -1.95 8.57
CA ALA A 41 -7.22 -1.01 9.68
C ALA A 41 -8.18 -1.20 10.89
N THR A 42 -8.91 -2.33 10.98
CA THR A 42 -9.79 -2.69 12.12
C THR A 42 -9.10 -3.59 13.13
#